data_AF-A0A367FY73-F1
#
_entry.id   AF-A0A367FY73-F1
#
_cell.length_a   1.000
_cell.length_b   1.000
_cell.length_c   1.000
_cell.angle_alpha   90.00
_cell.angle_beta   90.00
_cell.angle_gamma   90.00
#
_symmetry.space_group_name_H-M   'P 1'
#
loop_
_entity.id
_entity.type
_entity.pdbx_description
1 polymer ?
#
loop_
_entity_poly.entity_id
_entity_poly.type
_entity_poly.pdbx_seq_one_letter_code
_entity_poly.pdbx_strand_id
1 'polypeptide(L)'
;MAEQNVFNLMQNDEIGLLWKKIYQLHQKTKIYLLTAEEISENGDALIQPLKEHRDAYDHIVRIFASTTKKVPEGYDYYSYIKGNLEKAYGHEYRAFFDTADWLAYNLRHNLRERINAIPYNKRNQLIPNCKETIKLLNQYPFEISNLRNDKDI
;
A
#
# COMPACT_ATOMS: atom_id res chain seq x y z
N MET A 1 -30.26 -10.02 -25.80
CA MET A 1 -29.53 -8.79 -25.44
C MET A 1 -28.11 -9.22 -25.16
N ALA A 2 -27.14 -8.78 -25.96
CA ALA A 2 -25.74 -9.13 -25.73
C ALA A 2 -25.34 -8.57 -24.37
N GLU A 3 -25.09 -9.43 -23.39
CA GLU A 3 -24.43 -9.04 -22.13
C GLU A 3 -23.19 -8.26 -22.53
N GLN A 4 -23.15 -6.97 -22.20
CA GLN A 4 -21.90 -6.22 -22.28
C GLN A 4 -20.93 -6.91 -21.33
N ASN A 5 -20.08 -7.74 -21.93
CA ASN A 5 -19.17 -8.57 -21.19
C ASN A 5 -18.16 -7.63 -20.51
N VAL A 6 -18.11 -7.66 -19.17
CA VAL A 6 -17.13 -6.93 -18.36
C VAL A 6 -15.71 -7.11 -18.92
N PHE A 7 -15.39 -8.31 -19.44
CA PHE A 7 -14.10 -8.60 -20.07
C PHE A 7 -13.81 -7.72 -21.30
N ASN A 8 -14.83 -7.31 -22.07
CA ASN A 8 -14.64 -6.40 -23.20
C ASN A 8 -14.34 -4.97 -22.73
N LEU A 9 -15.03 -4.51 -21.68
CA LEU A 9 -14.78 -3.20 -21.08
C LEU A 9 -13.41 -3.15 -20.39
N MET A 10 -12.89 -4.28 -19.92
CA MET A 10 -11.52 -4.37 -19.39
C MET A 10 -10.43 -4.19 -20.43
N GLN A 11 -10.73 -4.32 -21.74
CA GLN A 11 -9.77 -4.02 -22.80
C GLN A 11 -9.66 -2.52 -23.12
N ASN A 12 -10.49 -1.67 -22.50
CA ASN A 12 -10.36 -0.22 -22.62
C ASN A 12 -9.05 0.25 -21.96
N ASP A 13 -8.34 1.18 -22.63
CA ASP A 13 -7.02 1.66 -22.18
C ASP A 13 -7.04 2.30 -20.79
N GLU A 14 -8.06 3.11 -20.47
CA GLU A 14 -8.20 3.78 -19.18
C GLU A 14 -8.45 2.76 -18.06
N ILE A 15 -9.34 1.81 -18.30
CA ILE A 15 -9.63 0.69 -17.39
C ILE A 15 -8.40 -0.19 -17.18
N GLY A 16 -7.70 -0.53 -18.27
CA GLY A 16 -6.46 -1.31 -18.24
C GLY A 16 -5.35 -0.60 -17.43
N LEU A 17 -5.25 0.72 -17.54
CA LEU A 17 -4.31 1.52 -16.74
C LEU A 17 -4.65 1.48 -15.25
N LEU A 18 -5.93 1.59 -14.88
CA LEU A 18 -6.36 1.48 -13.48
C LEU A 18 -6.03 0.10 -12.89
N TRP A 19 -6.33 -0.98 -13.62
CA TRP A 19 -5.94 -2.33 -13.24
C TRP A 19 -4.44 -2.47 -13.02
N LYS A 20 -3.65 -1.89 -13.93
CA LYS A 20 -2.20 -1.87 -13.83
C LYS A 20 -1.72 -1.22 -12.55
N LYS A 21 -2.27 -0.05 -12.23
CA LYS A 21 -1.94 0.66 -10.99
C LYS A 21 -2.30 -0.16 -9.75
N ILE A 22 -3.48 -0.78 -9.73
CA ILE A 22 -3.94 -1.64 -8.62
C ILE A 22 -2.97 -2.80 -8.38
N TYR A 23 -2.72 -3.64 -9.38
CA TYR A 23 -1.90 -4.85 -9.14
C TYR A 23 -0.44 -4.50 -8.86
N GLN A 24 0.11 -3.44 -9.48
CA GLN A 24 1.49 -3.02 -9.22
C GLN A 24 1.64 -2.51 -7.78
N LEU A 25 0.67 -1.75 -7.30
CA LEU A 25 0.68 -1.23 -5.94
C LEU A 25 0.49 -2.36 -4.93
N HIS A 26 -0.47 -3.26 -5.17
CA HIS A 26 -0.69 -4.45 -4.35
C HIS A 26 0.58 -5.28 -4.16
N GLN A 27 1.30 -5.58 -5.26
CA GLN A 27 2.54 -6.35 -5.18
C GLN A 27 3.60 -5.65 -4.33
N LYS A 28 3.75 -4.33 -4.45
CA LYS A 28 4.67 -3.56 -3.61
C LYS A 28 4.25 -3.56 -2.14
N THR A 29 2.97 -3.32 -1.86
CA THR A 29 2.44 -3.36 -0.49
C THR A 29 2.64 -4.73 0.14
N LYS A 30 2.40 -5.81 -0.60
CA LYS A 30 2.63 -7.19 -0.13
C LYS A 30 4.09 -7.43 0.26
N ILE A 31 5.06 -6.97 -0.53
CA ILE A 31 6.48 -7.09 -0.19
C ILE A 31 6.77 -6.40 1.15
N TYR A 32 6.21 -5.20 1.37
CA TYR A 32 6.39 -4.47 2.61
C TYR A 32 5.68 -5.14 3.79
N LEU A 33 4.49 -5.70 3.58
CA LEU A 33 3.76 -6.46 4.61
C LEU A 33 4.54 -7.68 5.07
N LEU A 34 5.05 -8.50 4.13
CA LEU A 34 5.86 -9.66 4.47
C LEU A 34 7.14 -9.26 5.22
N THR A 35 7.79 -8.17 4.79
CA THR A 35 8.96 -7.64 5.49
C THR A 35 8.60 -7.16 6.90
N ALA A 36 7.44 -6.50 7.04
CA ALA A 36 6.93 -6.02 8.31
C ALA A 36 6.63 -7.17 9.28
N GLU A 37 6.05 -8.26 8.80
CA GLU A 37 5.76 -9.46 9.58
C GLU A 37 7.04 -10.09 10.16
N GLU A 38 8.11 -10.21 9.36
CA GLU A 38 9.39 -10.77 9.81
C GLU A 38 10.11 -9.91 10.87
N ILE A 39 9.91 -8.59 10.83
CA ILE A 39 10.56 -7.65 11.76
C ILE A 39 9.72 -7.46 13.03
N SER A 40 8.41 -7.77 12.98
CA SER A 40 7.50 -7.68 14.12
C SER A 40 7.78 -8.80 15.13
N GLU A 41 8.72 -8.57 16.06
CA GLU A 41 9.14 -9.58 17.06
C GLU A 41 7.96 -10.08 17.94
N ASN A 42 6.89 -9.30 18.08
CA ASN A 42 5.70 -9.64 18.87
C ASN A 42 4.56 -10.29 18.05
N GLY A 43 4.71 -10.42 16.72
CA GLY A 43 3.65 -10.92 15.85
C GLY A 43 2.44 -9.99 15.75
N ASP A 44 2.63 -8.69 16.00
CA ASP A 44 1.55 -7.69 15.88
C ASP A 44 1.06 -7.64 14.42
N ALA A 45 -0.19 -8.04 14.20
CA ALA A 45 -0.78 -8.05 12.87
C ALA A 45 -1.08 -6.63 12.39
N LEU A 46 -0.64 -6.29 11.17
CA LEU A 46 -1.02 -5.05 10.50
C LEU A 46 -2.44 -5.16 9.93
N ILE A 47 -3.44 -5.07 10.80
CA ILE A 47 -4.85 -5.25 10.44
C ILE A 47 -5.34 -4.18 9.45
N GLN A 48 -4.84 -2.94 9.54
CA GLN A 48 -5.33 -1.84 8.70
C GLN A 48 -5.03 -2.06 7.21
N PRO A 49 -3.79 -2.34 6.78
CA PRO A 49 -3.52 -2.72 5.39
C PRO A 49 -4.34 -3.91 4.89
N LEU A 50 -4.51 -4.95 5.72
CA LEU A 50 -5.30 -6.13 5.35
C LEU A 50 -6.78 -5.79 5.14
N LYS A 51 -7.34 -4.93 6.00
CA LYS A 51 -8.70 -4.40 5.83
C LYS A 51 -8.80 -3.65 4.50
N GLU A 52 -7.87 -2.76 4.20
CA GLU A 52 -7.89 -1.98 2.95
C GLU A 52 -7.74 -2.88 1.70
N HIS A 53 -6.90 -3.92 1.72
CA HIS A 53 -6.86 -4.91 0.64
C HIS A 53 -8.20 -5.65 0.47
N ARG A 54 -8.88 -5.99 1.56
CA ARG A 54 -10.22 -6.59 1.49
C ARG A 54 -11.23 -5.62 0.90
N ASP A 55 -11.22 -4.36 1.31
CA ASP A 55 -12.13 -3.34 0.77
C ASP A 55 -11.87 -3.09 -0.74
N ALA A 56 -10.60 -3.13 -1.18
CA ALA A 56 -10.24 -3.09 -2.60
C ALA A 56 -10.79 -4.31 -3.37
N TYR A 57 -10.64 -5.50 -2.80
CA TYR A 57 -11.17 -6.74 -3.36
C TYR A 57 -12.70 -6.72 -3.47
N ASP A 58 -13.41 -6.21 -2.46
CA ASP A 58 -14.87 -6.05 -2.51
C ASP A 58 -15.31 -5.18 -3.68
N HIS A 59 -14.59 -4.09 -3.97
CA HIS A 59 -14.86 -3.25 -5.14
C HIS A 59 -14.64 -3.98 -6.47
N ILE A 60 -13.59 -4.80 -6.55
CA ILE A 60 -13.32 -5.65 -7.71
C ILE A 60 -14.45 -6.67 -7.90
N VAL A 61 -14.84 -7.38 -6.83
CA VAL A 61 -15.91 -8.39 -6.90
C VAL A 61 -17.24 -7.76 -7.31
N ARG A 62 -17.55 -6.54 -6.85
CA ARG A 62 -18.77 -5.81 -7.25
C ARG A 62 -18.88 -5.59 -8.76
N ILE A 63 -17.76 -5.36 -9.45
CA ILE A 63 -17.74 -5.23 -10.92
C ILE A 63 -18.25 -6.51 -11.57
N PHE A 64 -17.73 -7.67 -11.17
CA PHE A 64 -18.15 -8.95 -11.73
C PHE A 64 -19.54 -9.37 -11.26
N ALA A 65 -19.90 -9.13 -10.00
CA ALA A 65 -21.23 -9.41 -9.49
C ALA A 65 -22.33 -8.52 -10.12
N SER A 66 -21.96 -7.43 -10.81
CA SER A 66 -22.93 -6.63 -11.56
C SER A 66 -23.52 -7.37 -12.76
N THR A 67 -22.79 -8.34 -13.34
CA THR A 67 -23.26 -9.13 -14.49
C THR A 67 -24.40 -10.08 -14.14
N THR A 68 -24.57 -10.42 -12.86
CA THR A 68 -25.64 -11.32 -12.40
C THR A 68 -26.95 -10.59 -12.10
N LYS A 69 -27.00 -9.26 -12.27
CA LYS A 69 -28.16 -8.42 -11.92
C LYS A 69 -28.88 -7.94 -13.18
N LYS A 70 -30.21 -7.88 -13.12
CA LYS A 70 -31.00 -7.14 -14.10
C LYS A 70 -30.78 -5.64 -13.89
N VAL A 71 -30.15 -4.99 -14.85
CA VAL A 71 -29.99 -3.54 -14.88
C VAL A 71 -30.96 -2.90 -15.89
N PRO A 72 -31.34 -1.63 -15.72
CA PRO A 72 -32.11 -0.90 -16.70
C PRO A 72 -31.42 -0.84 -18.08
N GLU A 73 -32.21 -0.68 -19.13
CA GLU A 73 -31.69 -0.38 -20.46
C GLU A 73 -30.92 0.96 -20.43
N GLY A 74 -29.77 1.01 -21.11
CA GLY A 74 -28.90 2.20 -21.11
C GLY A 74 -28.04 2.38 -19.86
N TYR A 75 -27.93 1.36 -18.99
CA TYR A 75 -27.05 1.43 -17.81
C TYR A 75 -25.59 1.69 -18.21
N ASP A 76 -24.98 2.71 -17.62
CA ASP A 76 -23.60 3.09 -17.87
C ASP A 76 -22.62 2.17 -17.12
N TYR A 77 -22.38 0.99 -17.71
CA TYR A 77 -21.41 0.03 -17.19
C TYR A 77 -19.98 0.58 -17.17
N TYR A 78 -19.63 1.45 -18.11
CA TYR A 78 -18.28 2.00 -18.17
C TYR A 78 -17.96 2.81 -16.90
N SER A 79 -18.81 3.80 -16.59
CA SER A 79 -18.64 4.64 -15.40
C SER A 79 -18.75 3.83 -14.11
N TYR A 80 -19.61 2.81 -14.08
CA TYR A 80 -19.71 1.91 -12.93
C TYR A 80 -18.41 1.13 -12.68
N ILE A 81 -17.82 0.54 -13.73
CA ILE A 81 -16.56 -0.20 -13.63
C ILE A 81 -15.44 0.74 -13.22
N LYS A 82 -15.28 1.85 -13.94
CA LYS A 82 -14.25 2.86 -13.66
C LYS A 82 -14.31 3.34 -12.21
N GLY A 83 -15.49 3.73 -11.73
CA GLY A 83 -15.66 4.22 -10.37
C GLY A 83 -15.39 3.17 -9.29
N ASN A 84 -15.61 1.88 -9.55
CA ASN A 84 -15.21 0.82 -8.62
C ASN A 84 -13.70 0.58 -8.65
N LEU A 85 -13.05 0.64 -9.81
CA LEU A 85 -11.59 0.50 -9.90
C LEU A 85 -10.85 1.69 -9.28
N GLU A 86 -11.35 2.92 -9.43
CA GLU A 86 -10.80 4.09 -8.75
C GLU A 86 -10.88 3.93 -7.23
N LYS A 87 -11.99 3.40 -6.71
CA LYS A 87 -12.14 3.10 -5.29
C LYS A 87 -11.19 1.98 -4.84
N ALA A 88 -11.09 0.89 -5.62
CA ALA A 88 -10.15 -0.19 -5.33
C ALA A 88 -8.70 0.31 -5.30
N TYR A 89 -8.32 1.15 -6.26
CA TYR A 89 -7.02 1.81 -6.27
C TYR A 89 -6.80 2.69 -5.05
N GLY A 90 -7.81 3.47 -4.64
CA GLY A 90 -7.73 4.28 -3.42
C GLY A 90 -7.50 3.46 -2.15
N HIS A 91 -8.11 2.27 -2.06
CA HIS A 91 -7.88 1.33 -0.96
C HIS A 91 -6.47 0.72 -1.00
N GLU A 92 -6.00 0.25 -2.16
CA GLU A 92 -4.61 -0.23 -2.34
C GLU A 92 -3.58 0.87 -1.99
N TYR A 93 -3.90 2.12 -2.31
CA TYR A 93 -3.07 3.27 -1.98
C TYR A 93 -3.01 3.54 -0.48
N ARG A 94 -4.14 3.44 0.24
CA ARG A 94 -4.12 3.52 1.71
C ARG A 94 -3.34 2.37 2.32
N ALA A 95 -3.58 1.14 1.87
CA ALA A 95 -2.85 -0.05 2.32
C ALA A 95 -1.32 0.11 2.18
N PHE A 96 -0.86 0.65 1.05
CA PHE A 96 0.55 0.91 0.82
C PHE A 96 1.14 1.88 1.84
N PHE A 97 0.53 3.04 2.04
CA PHE A 97 1.07 4.05 2.96
C PHE A 97 1.01 3.60 4.42
N ASP A 98 -0.09 2.96 4.84
CA ASP A 98 -0.20 2.42 6.18
C ASP A 98 0.90 1.39 6.47
N THR A 99 1.18 0.52 5.48
CA THR A 99 2.27 -0.47 5.59
C THR A 99 3.64 0.19 5.58
N ALA A 100 3.89 1.12 4.65
CA ALA A 100 5.18 1.77 4.49
C ALA A 100 5.55 2.61 5.73
N ASP A 101 4.59 3.34 6.29
CA ASP A 101 4.78 4.14 7.50
C ASP A 101 5.10 3.27 8.71
N TRP A 102 4.33 2.20 8.88
CA TRP A 102 4.55 1.23 9.96
C TRP A 102 5.92 0.56 9.84
N LEU A 103 6.26 0.06 8.65
CA LEU A 103 7.54 -0.61 8.40
C LEU A 103 8.72 0.34 8.64
N ALA A 104 8.63 1.56 8.10
CA ALA A 104 9.68 2.55 8.27
C ALA A 104 9.86 2.94 9.75
N TYR A 105 8.76 3.10 10.49
CA TYR A 105 8.81 3.36 11.93
C TYR A 105 9.53 2.23 12.68
N ASN A 106 9.10 0.99 12.48
CA ASN A 106 9.65 -0.17 13.21
C ASN A 106 11.12 -0.40 12.89
N LEU A 107 11.53 -0.30 11.62
CA LEU A 107 12.94 -0.37 11.23
C LEU A 107 13.79 0.67 11.95
N ARG A 108 13.35 1.94 11.95
CA ARG A 108 14.09 3.02 12.63
C ARG A 108 14.12 2.83 14.14
N HIS A 109 13.01 2.42 14.73
CA HIS A 109 12.91 2.17 16.16
C HIS A 109 13.86 1.04 16.58
N ASN A 110 13.80 -0.10 15.89
CA ASN A 110 14.66 -1.25 16.15
C ASN A 110 16.15 -0.91 15.99
N LEU A 111 16.52 -0.17 14.94
CA LEU A 111 17.89 0.32 14.75
C LEU A 111 18.34 1.24 15.90
N ARG A 112 17.49 2.16 16.35
CA ARG A 112 17.81 3.05 17.48
C ARG A 112 18.04 2.28 18.76
N GLU A 113 17.17 1.32 19.08
CA GLU A 113 17.30 0.47 20.28
C GLU A 113 18.63 -0.30 20.25
N ARG A 114 18.95 -0.95 19.12
CA ARG A 114 20.21 -1.70 18.97
C ARG A 114 21.45 -0.81 19.07
N ILE A 115 21.42 0.40 18.48
CA ILE A 115 22.52 1.37 18.60
C ILE A 115 22.64 1.87 20.04
N ASN A 116 21.51 2.11 20.71
CA ASN A 116 21.49 2.64 22.07
C ASN A 116 22.00 1.63 23.09
N ALA A 117 21.76 0.34 22.87
CA ALA A 117 22.30 -0.75 23.69
C ALA A 117 23.85 -0.84 23.64
N ILE A 118 24.48 -0.30 22.59
CA ILE A 118 25.95 -0.24 22.50
C ILE A 118 26.47 0.94 23.33
N PRO A 119 27.45 0.73 24.23
CA PRO A 119 28.10 1.81 24.98
C PRO A 119 28.64 2.89 24.05
N TYR A 120 28.38 4.17 24.36
CA TYR A 120 28.69 5.30 23.49
C TYR A 120 30.13 5.29 22.97
N ASN A 121 31.10 5.01 23.84
CA ASN A 121 32.53 4.95 23.52
C ASN A 121 32.89 3.81 22.55
N LYS A 122 32.05 2.79 22.40
CA LYS A 122 32.26 1.64 21.49
C LYS A 122 31.50 1.78 20.16
N ARG A 123 30.56 2.72 20.03
CA ARG A 123 29.69 2.83 18.85
C ARG A 123 30.47 3.06 17.55
N ASN A 124 31.43 4.00 17.55
CA ASN A 124 32.24 4.28 16.36
C ASN A 124 33.16 3.11 15.95
N GLN A 125 33.46 2.19 16.88
CA GLN A 125 34.25 0.99 16.59
C GLN A 125 33.40 -0.12 15.99
N LEU A 126 32.16 -0.28 16.46
CA LEU A 126 31.28 -1.40 16.13
C LEU A 126 30.31 -1.10 14.98
N ILE A 127 29.99 0.17 14.74
CA ILE A 127 29.06 0.60 13.71
C ILE A 127 29.84 1.38 12.65
N PRO A 128 30.00 0.82 11.42
CA PRO A 128 30.59 1.55 10.30
C PRO A 128 29.83 2.85 10.06
N ASN A 129 30.56 3.97 9.90
CA ASN A 129 29.97 5.29 9.65
C ASN A 129 28.90 5.73 10.67
N CYS A 130 29.04 5.33 11.95
CA CYS A 130 28.05 5.53 13.00
C CYS A 130 27.43 6.96 13.05
N LYS A 131 28.25 8.00 12.86
CA LYS A 131 27.77 9.39 12.85
C LYS A 131 26.79 9.67 11.71
N GLU A 132 27.12 9.21 10.50
CA GLU A 132 26.25 9.40 9.33
C GLU A 132 24.98 8.55 9.45
N THR A 133 25.09 7.31 9.94
CA THR A 133 23.92 6.46 10.21
C THR A 133 22.94 7.14 11.17
N ILE A 134 23.42 7.72 12.28
CA ILE A 134 22.57 8.43 13.24
C ILE A 134 21.93 9.67 12.60
N LYS A 135 22.70 10.42 11.80
CA LYS A 135 22.19 11.58 11.06
C LYS A 135 21.04 11.19 10.12
N LEU A 136 21.22 10.14 9.31
CA LEU A 136 20.18 9.62 8.42
C LEU A 136 18.94 9.14 9.19
N LEU A 137 19.13 8.41 10.30
CA LEU A 137 18.04 7.96 11.16
C LEU A 137 17.22 9.12 11.76
N ASN A 138 17.85 10.29 11.97
CA ASN A 138 17.17 11.50 12.43
C ASN A 138 16.50 12.26 11.28
N GLN A 139 16.98 12.13 10.05
CA GLN A 139 16.47 12.84 8.87
C GLN A 139 15.25 12.14 8.25
N TYR A 140 15.26 10.81 8.14
CA TYR A 140 14.19 10.05 7.47
C TYR A 140 12.75 10.33 7.96
N PRO A 141 12.47 10.53 9.27
CA PRO A 141 11.13 10.90 9.70
C PRO A 141 10.58 12.16 9.02
N PHE A 142 11.44 13.16 8.79
CA PHE A 142 11.04 14.40 8.13
C PHE A 142 10.84 14.22 6.63
N GLU A 143 11.70 13.43 5.98
CA GLU A 143 11.52 13.10 4.56
C GLU A 143 10.22 12.35 4.31
N ILE A 144 9.91 11.36 5.15
CA ILE A 144 8.64 10.61 5.09
C ILE A 144 7.46 11.54 5.36
N SER A 145 7.56 12.42 6.36
CA SER A 145 6.49 13.39 6.64
C SER A 145 6.21 14.31 5.44
N ASN A 146 7.26 14.76 4.75
CA ASN A 146 7.10 15.60 3.56
C ASN A 146 6.42 14.83 2.42
N LEU A 147 6.89 13.61 2.12
CA LEU A 147 6.26 12.74 1.12
C LEU A 147 4.78 12.45 1.42
N ARG A 148 4.40 12.38 2.70
CA ARG A 148 3.01 12.20 3.11
C ARG A 148 2.16 13.45 2.95
N ASN A 149 2.71 14.64 3.18
CA ASN A 149 1.99 15.89 2.98
C ASN A 149 1.68 16.13 1.49
N ASP A 150 2.55 15.65 0.60
CA ASP A 150 2.36 15.76 -0.85
C ASP A 150 1.43 14.67 -1.42
N LYS A 151 0.94 13.74 -0.59
CA LYS A 151 0.09 12.60 -1.00
C LYS A 151 -1.26 13.03 -1.59
N ASP A 152 -1.78 14.18 -1.15
CA ASP A 152 -3.08 14.73 -1.56
C ASP A 152 -2.95 15.82 -2.64
N ILE A 153 -1.77 16.03 -3.23
CA ILE A 153 -1.48 17.01 -4.30
C ILE A 153 -1.34 16.30 -5.66
#